data_AF-A0A6I7Q2X8-F1
#
_entry.id   AF-A0A6I7Q2X8-F1
#
_cell.length_a   1.000
_cell.length_b   1.000
_cell.length_c   1.000
_cell.angle_alpha   90.00
_cell.angle_beta   90.00
_cell.angle_gamma   90.00
#
_symmetry.space_group_name_H-M   'P 1'
#
loop_
_entity.id
_entity.type
_entity.pdbx_description
1 polymer ?
#
loop_
_entity_poly.entity_id
_entity_poly.type
_entity_poly.pdbx_seq_one_letter_code
_entity_poly.pdbx_strand_id
1 'polypeptide(L)'
;MPSAELIAELLDLLNELATETADYLDQQDDPQGWYNRGYANGMAAALRERGFADEVDRIIGSDPYDSTRDQATLPWGRAYEHGRELGYQDLCGVW
;
A
#
# COMPACT_ATOMS: atom_id res chain seq x y z
N MET A 1 -6.89 18.14 10.99
CA MET A 1 -7.49 16.81 11.21
C MET A 1 -8.48 16.54 10.09
N PRO A 2 -8.25 15.49 9.29
CA PRO A 2 -9.14 15.10 8.19
C PRO A 2 -10.52 14.70 8.70
N SER A 3 -11.52 14.82 7.82
CA SER A 3 -12.88 14.43 8.14
C SER A 3 -13.00 12.90 8.27
N ALA A 4 -13.99 12.43 9.03
CA ALA A 4 -14.30 11.00 9.12
C ALA A 4 -14.66 10.40 7.75
N GLU A 5 -15.27 11.20 6.87
CA GLU A 5 -15.58 10.83 5.49
C GLU A 5 -14.30 10.55 4.67
N LEU A 6 -13.30 11.44 4.74
CA LEU A 6 -12.03 11.23 4.06
C LEU A 6 -11.31 9.98 4.57
N ILE A 7 -11.38 9.68 5.87
CA ILE A 7 -10.79 8.45 6.41
C ILE A 7 -11.51 7.21 5.88
N ALA A 8 -12.85 7.24 5.78
CA ALA A 8 -13.60 6.15 5.19
C ALA A 8 -13.20 5.92 3.71
N GLU A 9 -13.11 7.00 2.92
CA GLU A 9 -12.68 6.93 1.52
C GLU A 9 -11.26 6.36 1.36
N LEU A 10 -10.31 6.74 2.24
CA LEU A 10 -8.95 6.20 2.22
C LEU A 10 -8.90 4.72 2.57
N LEU A 11 -9.74 4.26 3.51
CA LEU A 11 -9.86 2.84 3.86
C LEU A 11 -10.52 2.03 2.74
N ASP A 12 -11.52 2.59 2.07
CA ASP A 12 -12.16 1.97 0.90
C ASP A 12 -11.17 1.83 -0.26
N LEU A 13 -10.41 2.89 -0.56
CA LEU A 13 -9.35 2.87 -1.58
C LEU A 13 -8.26 1.85 -1.23
N LEU A 14 -7.83 1.79 0.04
CA LEU A 14 -6.87 0.79 0.49
C LEU A 14 -7.38 -0.62 0.23
N ASN A 15 -8.66 -0.88 0.54
CA ASN A 15 -9.28 -2.19 0.33
C ASN A 15 -9.39 -2.56 -1.15
N GLU A 16 -9.76 -1.61 -2.00
CA GLU A 16 -9.80 -1.79 -3.45
C GLU A 16 -8.42 -2.17 -3.99
N LEU A 17 -7.40 -1.34 -3.72
CA LEU A 17 -6.03 -1.59 -4.18
C LEU A 17 -5.48 -2.92 -3.65
N ALA A 18 -5.72 -3.24 -2.37
CA ALA A 18 -5.27 -4.50 -1.77
C ALA A 18 -5.92 -5.73 -2.43
N THR A 19 -7.19 -5.61 -2.82
CA THR A 19 -7.96 -6.69 -3.46
C THR A 19 -7.54 -6.88 -4.91
N GLU A 20 -7.44 -5.78 -5.67
CA GLU A 20 -7.06 -5.82 -7.09
C GLU A 20 -5.64 -6.31 -7.33
N THR A 21 -4.76 -6.14 -6.33
CA THR A 21 -3.35 -6.53 -6.42
C THR A 21 -3.02 -7.74 -5.56
N ALA A 22 -4.00 -8.57 -5.17
CA ALA A 22 -3.77 -9.70 -4.27
C ALA A 22 -2.80 -10.75 -4.84
N ASP A 23 -2.71 -10.88 -6.16
CA ASP A 23 -1.89 -11.86 -6.89
C ASP A 23 -0.65 -11.24 -7.55
N TYR A 24 -0.28 -10.01 -7.16
CA TYR A 24 0.83 -9.27 -7.78
C TYR A 24 2.18 -10.02 -7.80
N LEU A 25 2.46 -10.87 -6.81
CA LEU A 25 3.69 -11.67 -6.75
C LEU A 25 3.85 -12.63 -7.94
N ASP A 26 2.72 -13.07 -8.51
CA ASP A 26 2.68 -13.95 -9.68
C ASP A 26 2.75 -13.17 -11.01
N GLN A 27 2.67 -11.83 -10.97
CA GLN A 27 2.58 -10.94 -12.13
C GLN A 27 3.82 -10.03 -12.27
N GLN A 28 5.00 -10.62 -12.41
CA GLN A 28 6.27 -9.85 -12.51
C GLN A 28 6.36 -8.96 -13.78
N ASP A 29 5.55 -9.25 -14.78
CA ASP A 29 5.44 -8.50 -16.03
C ASP A 29 4.40 -7.36 -15.98
N ASP A 30 3.72 -7.16 -14.83
CA ASP A 30 2.84 -6.02 -14.59
C ASP A 30 3.44 -5.03 -13.55
N PRO A 31 4.29 -4.08 -13.97
CA PRO A 31 4.80 -3.04 -13.08
C PRO A 31 3.72 -2.20 -12.40
N GLN A 32 2.53 -2.05 -13.01
CA GLN A 32 1.47 -1.22 -12.43
C GLN A 32 0.81 -1.93 -11.24
N GLY A 33 0.56 -3.24 -11.33
CA GLY A 33 0.09 -4.05 -10.20
C GLY A 33 1.06 -4.01 -9.02
N TRP A 34 2.36 -4.12 -9.28
CA TRP A 34 3.40 -3.99 -8.25
C TRP A 34 3.42 -2.60 -7.62
N TYR A 35 3.32 -1.54 -8.43
CA TYR A 35 3.22 -0.17 -7.94
C TYR A 35 1.98 0.03 -7.07
N ASN A 36 0.80 -0.40 -7.53
CA ASN A 36 -0.46 -0.26 -6.80
C ASN A 36 -0.43 -1.01 -5.46
N ARG A 37 0.14 -2.21 -5.43
CA ARG A 37 0.36 -2.96 -4.19
C ARG A 37 1.28 -2.21 -3.23
N GLY A 38 2.40 -1.71 -3.75
CA GLY A 38 3.32 -0.84 -3.01
C GLY A 38 2.58 0.34 -2.40
N TYR A 39 1.80 1.06 -3.21
CA TYR A 39 1.01 2.22 -2.80
C TYR A 39 0.05 1.89 -1.66
N ALA A 40 -0.71 0.80 -1.78
CA ALA A 40 -1.58 0.30 -0.71
C ALA A 40 -0.80 0.05 0.60
N ASN A 41 0.37 -0.58 0.54
CA ASN A 41 1.20 -0.81 1.73
C ASN A 41 1.78 0.50 2.33
N GLY A 42 2.10 1.48 1.48
CA GLY A 42 2.50 2.82 1.92
C GLY A 42 1.37 3.54 2.66
N MET A 43 0.15 3.50 2.10
CA MET A 43 -1.05 4.04 2.75
C MET A 43 -1.31 3.35 4.10
N ALA A 44 -1.26 2.02 4.13
CA ALA A 44 -1.47 1.22 5.32
C ALA A 44 -0.49 1.58 6.44
N ALA A 45 0.79 1.77 6.12
CA ALA A 45 1.79 2.23 7.09
C ALA A 45 1.45 3.62 7.64
N ALA A 46 1.12 4.58 6.78
CA ALA A 46 0.75 5.93 7.21
C ALA A 46 -0.50 5.91 8.12
N LEU A 47 -1.55 5.18 7.74
CA LEU A 47 -2.80 5.07 8.51
C LEU A 47 -2.60 4.40 9.88
N ARG A 48 -1.77 3.34 9.96
CA ARG A 48 -1.40 2.71 11.23
C ARG A 48 -0.76 3.71 12.18
N GLU A 49 0.21 4.50 11.71
CA GLU A 49 0.89 5.52 12.53
C GLU A 49 -0.05 6.61 13.06
N ARG A 50 -1.22 6.78 12.42
CA ARG A 50 -2.23 7.78 12.79
C ARG A 50 -3.35 7.23 13.68
N GLY A 51 -3.23 5.95 14.07
CA GLY A 51 -4.15 5.32 15.03
C GLY A 51 -5.26 4.48 14.40
N PHE A 52 -5.22 4.22 13.09
CA PHE A 52 -6.20 3.38 12.39
C PHE A 52 -5.70 1.94 12.18
N ALA A 53 -4.86 1.44 13.09
CA ALA A 53 -4.23 0.14 12.91
C ALA A 53 -5.24 -1.01 12.86
N ASP A 54 -6.29 -0.97 13.70
CA ASP A 54 -7.31 -2.01 13.75
C ASP A 54 -8.20 -2.05 12.49
N GLU A 55 -8.46 -0.90 11.87
CA GLU A 55 -9.12 -0.82 10.56
C GLU A 55 -8.22 -1.38 9.45
N VAL A 56 -6.96 -0.97 9.42
CA VAL A 56 -6.00 -1.38 8.40
C VAL A 56 -5.73 -2.89 8.47
N ASP A 57 -5.56 -3.45 9.67
CA ASP A 57 -5.23 -4.87 9.85
C ASP A 57 -6.41 -5.80 9.46
N ARG A 58 -7.63 -5.26 9.38
CA ARG A 58 -8.80 -5.97 8.81
C ARG A 58 -8.80 -6.01 7.27
N ILE A 59 -8.08 -5.09 6.63
CA ILE A 59 -8.02 -4.94 5.18
C ILE A 59 -6.78 -5.63 4.62
N ILE A 60 -5.62 -5.34 5.19
CA ILE A 60 -4.33 -5.75 4.62
C ILE A 60 -3.36 -6.18 5.72
N GLY A 61 -2.94 -7.44 5.64
CA GLY A 61 -1.97 -8.03 6.55
C GLY A 61 -0.52 -7.68 6.18
N SER A 62 0.42 -8.38 6.83
CA SER A 62 1.84 -8.32 6.47
C SER A 62 2.05 -8.72 5.01
N ASP A 63 2.87 -7.97 4.30
CA ASP A 63 3.15 -8.25 2.90
C ASP A 63 4.27 -9.30 2.77
N PRO A 64 4.08 -10.40 2.00
CA PRO A 64 5.14 -11.37 1.75
C PRO A 64 6.40 -10.77 1.10
N TYR A 65 6.28 -9.70 0.31
CA TYR A 65 7.43 -9.05 -0.32
C TYR A 65 8.40 -8.44 0.70
N ASP A 66 7.92 -8.05 1.89
CA ASP A 66 8.81 -7.53 2.94
C ASP A 66 9.82 -8.59 3.42
N SER A 67 9.50 -9.88 3.26
CA SER A 67 10.42 -10.98 3.56
C SER A 67 11.45 -11.26 2.44
N THR A 68 11.22 -10.73 1.23
CA THR A 68 12.04 -10.98 0.03
C THR A 68 12.52 -9.68 -0.62
N ARG A 69 13.00 -8.73 0.20
CA ARG A 69 13.46 -7.39 -0.24
C ARG A 69 14.67 -7.36 -1.17
N ASP A 70 15.37 -8.48 -1.37
CA ASP A 70 16.50 -8.60 -2.31
C ASP A 70 16.10 -8.37 -3.77
N GLN A 71 14.79 -8.28 -4.06
CA GLN A 71 14.23 -8.01 -5.38
C GLN A 71 14.04 -6.52 -5.70
N ALA A 72 14.36 -5.60 -4.79
CA ALA A 72 14.17 -4.16 -4.98
C ALA A 72 14.97 -3.57 -6.18
N THR A 73 15.99 -4.30 -6.67
CA THR A 73 16.74 -3.91 -7.88
C THR A 73 16.06 -4.33 -9.19
N LEU A 74 15.04 -5.17 -9.13
CA LEU A 74 14.27 -5.60 -10.31
C LEU A 74 13.27 -4.51 -10.71
N PRO A 75 12.84 -4.44 -11.99
CA PRO A 75 11.91 -3.40 -12.45
C PRO A 75 10.61 -3.35 -11.64
N TRP A 76 9.98 -4.49 -11.38
CA TRP A 76 8.75 -4.60 -10.59
C TRP A 76 8.98 -4.31 -9.10
N GLY A 77 10.12 -4.75 -8.54
CA GLY A 77 10.52 -4.41 -7.17
C GLY A 77 10.71 -2.90 -6.98
N ARG A 78 11.31 -2.21 -7.95
CA ARG A 78 11.38 -0.73 -7.94
C ARG A 78 10.01 -0.08 -8.04
N ALA A 79 9.11 -0.62 -8.87
CA ALA A 79 7.75 -0.10 -9.00
C ALA A 79 7.01 -0.19 -7.66
N TYR A 80 7.09 -1.34 -6.98
CA TYR A 80 6.54 -1.51 -5.64
C TYR A 80 7.14 -0.54 -4.62
N GLU A 81 8.46 -0.43 -4.57
CA GLU A 81 9.14 0.46 -3.62
C GLU A 81 8.74 1.93 -3.84
N HIS A 82 8.65 2.34 -5.10
CA HIS A 82 8.20 3.69 -5.44
C HIS A 82 6.73 3.93 -5.08
N GLY A 83 5.85 2.97 -5.37
CA GLY A 83 4.45 3.03 -4.95
C GLY A 83 4.33 3.17 -3.44
N ARG A 84 5.09 2.37 -2.68
CA ARG A 84 5.12 2.40 -1.22
C ARG A 84 5.56 3.74 -0.66
N GLU A 85 6.60 4.32 -1.24
CA GLU A 85 7.05 5.66 -0.86
C GLU A 85 5.96 6.70 -1.11
N LEU A 86 5.34 6.70 -2.30
CA LEU A 86 4.31 7.67 -2.65
C LEU A 86 3.04 7.52 -1.82
N GLY A 87 2.54 6.30 -1.63
CA GLY A 87 1.35 6.05 -0.80
C GLY A 87 1.52 6.53 0.64
N TYR A 88 2.73 6.39 1.18
CA TYR A 88 3.06 6.92 2.50
C TYR A 88 3.15 8.46 2.51
N GLN A 89 3.80 9.06 1.49
CA GLN A 89 4.00 10.51 1.40
C GLN A 89 2.69 11.27 1.16
N ASP A 90 1.82 10.77 0.27
CA ASP A 90 0.52 11.37 -0.03
C ASP A 90 -0.32 11.46 1.25
N LEU A 91 -0.37 10.38 2.03
CA LEU A 91 -1.08 10.37 3.30
C LEU A 91 -0.33 11.08 4.42
N CYS A 92 0.96 11.41 4.26
CA CYS A 92 1.62 12.38 5.14
C CYS A 92 1.19 13.81 4.89
N GLY A 93 0.89 14.19 3.63
CA GLY A 93 0.40 15.52 3.28
C GLY A 93 -1.06 15.79 3.63
N VAL A 94 -1.84 14.75 3.96
CA VAL A 94 -3.28 14.84 4.30
C VAL A 94 -3.54 15.36 5.73
N TRP A 95 -2.52 15.44 6.58
CA TRP A 95 -2.63 15.77 8.02
C TRP A 95 -1.93 17.06 8.37
#